data_AF-A0A2H9LVJ3-F1
#
_entry.id   AF-A0A2H9LVJ3-F1
#
_cell.length_a   1.000
_cell.length_b   1.000
_cell.length_c   1.000
_cell.angle_alpha   90.00
_cell.angle_beta   90.00
_cell.angle_gamma   90.00
#
_symmetry.space_group_name_H-M   'P 1'
#
loop_
_entity.id
_entity.type
_entity.pdbx_description
1 polymer ?
#
loop_
_entity_poly.entity_id
_entity_poly.type
_entity_poly.pdbx_seq_one_letter_code
_entity_poly.pdbx_strand_id
1 'polypeptide(L)'
;TVVDAFVMAPGASVSTAAAGGAVGYVVRDVDMTSTDQNKDLIVVGGGCINTVAAKILGSDVPLCGDAATIAANQAVIKAAANPVATVTGKVALLIAGYEAADTTKAATYILNNKAAVDTTTANIKLDTAQSVATIATA
;
A
#
# COMPACT_ATOMS: atom_id res chain seq x y z
N THR A 1 -21.75 16.93 25.30
CA THR A 1 -21.31 17.00 23.90
C THR A 1 -19.87 17.45 23.91
N VAL A 2 -18.94 16.60 23.49
CA VAL A 2 -17.50 16.94 23.49
C VAL A 2 -17.23 17.74 22.22
N VAL A 3 -16.56 18.88 22.34
CA VAL A 3 -16.18 19.74 21.21
C VAL A 3 -14.68 19.58 21.01
N ASP A 4 -14.27 19.06 19.86
CA ASP A 4 -12.86 19.04 19.47
C ASP A 4 -12.46 20.41 18.93
N ALA A 5 -11.54 21.09 19.62
CA ALA A 5 -10.97 22.35 19.21
C ALA A 5 -9.54 22.12 18.70
N PHE A 6 -9.26 22.58 17.48
CA PHE A 6 -7.93 22.48 16.86
C PHE A 6 -7.33 23.88 16.66
N VAL A 7 -6.10 24.10 17.12
CA VAL A 7 -5.38 25.38 17.01
C VAL A 7 -4.34 25.28 15.89
N MET A 8 -4.34 26.25 14.96
CA MET A 8 -3.44 26.29 13.80
C MET A 8 -2.70 27.61 13.64
N ALA A 9 -1.56 27.56 12.96
CA ALA A 9 -0.85 28.74 12.48
C ALA A 9 -1.63 29.42 11.33
N PRO A 10 -1.49 30.75 11.15
CA PRO A 10 -2.14 31.48 10.06
C PRO A 10 -1.74 30.91 8.69
N GLY A 11 -2.72 30.54 7.87
CA GLY A 11 -2.50 30.02 6.52
C GLY A 11 -2.58 28.50 6.36
N ALA A 12 -2.76 27.74 7.44
CA ALA A 12 -3.07 26.32 7.36
C ALA A 12 -4.56 26.10 7.02
N SER A 13 -4.86 25.18 6.10
CA SER A 13 -6.23 24.77 5.77
C SER A 13 -6.57 23.41 6.37
N VAL A 14 -7.72 23.34 7.06
CA VAL A 14 -8.33 22.09 7.53
C VAL A 14 -9.24 21.56 6.42
N SER A 15 -9.03 20.32 5.99
CA SER A 15 -10.00 19.58 5.19
C SER A 15 -10.59 18.47 6.06
N THR A 16 -11.91 18.47 6.26
CA THR A 16 -12.61 17.42 7.00
C THR A 16 -12.79 16.19 6.12
N ALA A 17 -11.81 15.29 6.10
CA ALA A 17 -12.07 13.91 5.72
C ALA A 17 -12.81 13.23 6.89
N ALA A 18 -13.82 12.43 6.57
CA ALA A 18 -14.63 11.71 7.55
C ALA A 18 -13.75 10.95 8.57
N ALA A 19 -14.22 10.92 9.82
CA ALA A 19 -13.52 10.49 11.02
C ALA A 19 -12.60 9.26 10.82
N GLY A 20 -11.30 9.52 10.92
CA GLY A 20 -10.21 8.55 10.89
C GLY A 20 -8.90 9.31 10.74
N GLY A 21 -8.28 9.66 11.86
CA GLY A 21 -7.18 10.62 11.94
C GLY A 21 -6.13 10.46 10.84
N ALA A 22 -5.88 11.55 10.10
CA ALA A 22 -4.76 11.77 9.19
C ALA A 22 -4.22 10.52 8.45
N VAL A 23 -5.11 9.74 7.84
CA VAL A 23 -4.76 8.86 6.73
C VAL A 23 -5.14 9.58 5.45
N GLY A 24 -4.18 9.71 4.54
CA GLY A 24 -4.44 10.22 3.19
C GLY A 24 -5.65 9.50 2.59
N TYR A 25 -6.44 10.23 1.81
CA TYR A 25 -7.64 9.77 1.11
C TYR A 25 -7.59 8.26 0.75
N VAL A 26 -8.38 7.45 1.45
CA VAL A 26 -8.48 6.00 1.22
C VAL A 26 -9.65 5.76 0.28
N VAL A 27 -9.39 5.07 -0.81
CA VAL A 27 -10.40 4.69 -1.80
C VAL A 27 -10.31 3.18 -2.06
N ARG A 28 -11.47 2.54 -2.25
CA ARG A 28 -11.49 1.14 -2.68
C ARG A 28 -11.17 1.06 -4.16
N ASP A 29 -10.56 -0.04 -4.57
CA ASP A 29 -10.21 -0.32 -5.96
C ASP A 29 -11.39 -0.10 -6.93
N VAL A 30 -12.58 -0.58 -6.55
CA VAL A 30 -13.81 -0.46 -7.35
C VAL A 30 -14.40 0.94 -7.41
N ASP A 31 -14.07 1.81 -6.45
CA ASP A 31 -14.60 3.17 -6.33
C ASP A 31 -13.60 4.22 -6.82
N MET A 32 -12.46 3.79 -7.37
CA MET A 32 -11.37 4.68 -7.75
C MET A 32 -11.74 5.49 -8.99
N THR A 33 -11.66 6.82 -8.86
CA THR A 33 -11.94 7.74 -9.97
C THR A 33 -10.69 8.02 -10.81
N SER A 34 -10.85 8.67 -11.97
CA SER A 34 -9.71 9.14 -12.79
C SER A 34 -8.85 10.18 -12.07
N THR A 35 -9.43 10.96 -11.15
CA THR A 35 -8.69 11.91 -10.31
C THR A 35 -7.80 11.20 -9.30
N ASP A 36 -8.24 10.04 -8.80
CA ASP A 36 -7.48 9.26 -7.83
C ASP A 36 -6.33 8.50 -8.49
N GLN A 37 -6.54 8.02 -9.70
CA GLN A 37 -5.51 7.39 -10.53
C GLN A 37 -4.31 8.31 -10.82
N ASN A 38 -4.51 9.62 -10.84
CA ASN A 38 -3.45 10.60 -11.12
C ASN A 38 -2.67 11.06 -9.87
N LYS A 39 -2.75 10.31 -8.77
CA LYS A 39 -1.99 10.55 -7.53
C LYS A 39 -0.90 9.48 -7.36
N ASP A 40 -0.01 9.71 -6.41
CA ASP A 40 0.84 8.64 -5.90
C ASP A 40 -0.01 7.74 -5.00
N LEU A 41 0.13 6.42 -5.16
CA LEU A 41 -0.75 5.44 -4.54
C LEU A 41 0.01 4.56 -3.56
N ILE A 42 -0.64 4.26 -2.42
CA ILE A 42 -0.27 3.15 -1.56
C ILE A 42 -1.37 2.11 -1.71
N VAL A 43 -1.02 0.98 -2.30
CA VAL A 43 -1.94 -0.09 -2.65
C VAL A 43 -1.76 -1.20 -1.64
N VAL A 44 -2.74 -1.35 -0.76
CA VAL A 44 -2.75 -2.39 0.27
C VAL A 44 -3.59 -3.56 -0.25
N GLY A 45 -2.96 -4.72 -0.39
CA GLY A 45 -3.60 -5.97 -0.81
C GLY A 45 -3.51 -7.06 0.26
N GLY A 46 -4.23 -8.16 0.04
CA GLY A 46 -4.13 -9.38 0.85
C GLY A 46 -3.83 -10.60 -0.03
N GLY A 47 -4.14 -11.80 0.46
CA GLY A 47 -3.91 -13.05 -0.27
C GLY A 47 -4.57 -13.10 -1.64
N CYS A 48 -5.63 -12.33 -1.86
CA CYS A 48 -6.09 -11.92 -3.19
C CYS A 48 -5.79 -10.45 -3.39
N ILE A 49 -4.92 -10.13 -4.35
CA ILE A 49 -4.54 -8.76 -4.66
C ILE A 49 -5.60 -8.10 -5.54
N ASN A 50 -5.84 -6.81 -5.28
CA ASN A 50 -6.81 -5.98 -6.01
C ASN A 50 -6.38 -5.78 -7.47
N THR A 51 -7.26 -5.24 -8.32
CA THR A 51 -6.93 -5.06 -9.75
C THR A 51 -5.77 -4.08 -9.96
N VAL A 52 -5.71 -2.98 -9.21
CA VAL A 52 -4.56 -2.05 -9.25
C VAL A 52 -3.26 -2.75 -8.83
N ALA A 53 -3.30 -3.60 -7.80
CA ALA A 53 -2.14 -4.35 -7.34
C ALA A 53 -1.68 -5.39 -8.37
N ALA A 54 -2.62 -6.09 -9.01
CA ALA A 54 -2.32 -7.02 -10.09
C ALA A 54 -1.64 -6.31 -11.27
N LYS A 55 -2.10 -5.11 -11.64
CA LYS A 55 -1.49 -4.30 -12.69
C LYS A 55 -0.05 -3.90 -12.35
N ILE A 56 0.26 -3.64 -11.08
CA ILE A 56 1.63 -3.39 -10.60
C ILE A 56 2.52 -4.64 -10.78
N LEU A 57 1.95 -5.83 -10.70
CA LEU A 57 2.63 -7.11 -10.96
C LEU A 57 2.60 -7.52 -12.45
N GLY A 58 1.94 -6.76 -13.32
CA GLY A 58 1.85 -7.02 -14.76
C GLY A 58 0.67 -7.93 -15.18
N SER A 59 -0.35 -8.06 -14.34
CA SER A 59 -1.59 -8.79 -14.63
C SER A 59 -2.79 -7.86 -14.71
N ASP A 60 -3.65 -8.04 -15.71
CA ASP A 60 -4.91 -7.32 -15.83
C ASP A 60 -6.05 -7.91 -14.98
N VAL A 61 -5.85 -9.12 -14.45
CA VAL A 61 -6.81 -9.82 -13.60
C VAL A 61 -6.33 -9.89 -12.15
N PRO A 62 -7.23 -9.82 -11.15
CA PRO A 62 -6.88 -10.07 -9.75
C PRO A 62 -6.16 -11.40 -9.60
N LEU A 63 -5.05 -11.41 -8.88
CA LEU A 63 -4.27 -12.62 -8.60
C LEU A 63 -4.50 -13.03 -7.14
N CYS A 64 -4.52 -14.34 -6.88
CA CYS A 64 -4.65 -14.86 -5.52
C CYS A 64 -3.54 -15.88 -5.20
N GLY A 65 -3.09 -15.90 -3.95
CA GLY A 65 -2.11 -16.83 -3.41
C GLY A 65 -0.83 -16.90 -4.23
N ASP A 66 -0.46 -18.12 -4.60
CA ASP A 66 0.77 -18.40 -5.37
C ASP A 66 0.80 -17.69 -6.73
N ALA A 67 -0.36 -17.38 -7.32
CA ALA A 67 -0.42 -16.61 -8.57
C ALA A 67 0.01 -15.15 -8.38
N ALA A 68 -0.17 -14.60 -7.18
CA ALA A 68 0.40 -13.31 -6.78
C ALA A 68 1.87 -13.43 -6.32
N THR A 69 2.45 -14.63 -6.34
CA THR A 69 3.78 -14.97 -5.81
C THR A 69 3.95 -14.71 -4.31
N ILE A 70 2.85 -14.69 -3.57
CA ILE A 70 2.79 -14.49 -2.13
C ILE A 70 2.46 -15.85 -1.49
N ALA A 71 3.44 -16.49 -0.87
CA ALA A 71 3.25 -17.75 -0.16
C ALA A 71 2.76 -17.51 1.28
N ALA A 72 2.31 -18.57 1.95
CA ALA A 72 1.92 -18.50 3.35
C ALA A 72 3.06 -17.95 4.23
N ASN A 73 2.72 -17.09 5.20
CA ASN A 73 3.67 -16.36 6.05
C ASN A 73 4.65 -15.49 5.25
N GLN A 74 4.21 -14.95 4.12
CA GLN A 74 4.98 -13.99 3.36
C GLN A 74 4.17 -12.74 3.03
N ALA A 75 4.91 -11.67 2.79
CA ALA A 75 4.38 -10.46 2.18
C ALA A 75 5.34 -9.91 1.12
N VAL A 76 4.78 -9.19 0.15
CA VAL A 76 5.52 -8.53 -0.92
C VAL A 76 5.34 -7.03 -0.80
N ILE A 77 6.46 -6.33 -0.94
CA ILE A 77 6.51 -4.88 -1.08
C ILE A 77 7.13 -4.58 -2.44
N LYS A 78 6.45 -3.76 -3.24
CA LYS A 78 6.95 -3.33 -4.55
C LYS A 78 6.57 -1.90 -4.80
N ALA A 79 7.54 -1.08 -5.21
CA ALA A 79 7.26 0.22 -5.78
C ALA A 79 7.40 0.13 -7.29
N ALA A 80 6.46 0.72 -8.02
CA ALA A 80 6.48 0.79 -9.47
C ALA A 80 5.89 2.11 -9.94
N ALA A 81 6.05 2.41 -11.23
CA ALA A 81 5.21 3.43 -11.87
C ALA A 81 3.74 3.05 -11.67
N ASN A 82 2.90 4.03 -11.34
CA ASN A 82 1.48 3.82 -11.14
C ASN A 82 0.83 3.35 -12.47
N PRO A 83 0.39 2.09 -12.57
CA PRO A 83 -0.06 1.53 -13.85
C PRO A 83 -1.46 1.98 -14.25
N VAL A 84 -2.19 2.65 -13.35
CA VAL A 84 -3.51 3.21 -13.61
C VAL A 84 -3.47 4.71 -13.84
N ALA A 85 -2.33 5.37 -13.60
CA ALA A 85 -2.19 6.80 -13.86
C ALA A 85 -2.25 7.11 -15.36
N THR A 86 -2.99 8.15 -15.71
CA THR A 86 -3.00 8.73 -17.06
C THR A 86 -1.90 9.76 -17.28
N VAL A 87 -1.22 10.16 -16.20
CA VAL A 87 -0.09 11.11 -16.21
C VAL A 87 1.21 10.41 -15.83
N THR A 88 2.30 10.79 -16.50
CA THR A 88 3.62 10.21 -16.25
C THR A 88 4.22 10.67 -14.92
N GLY A 89 5.11 9.87 -14.35
CA GLY A 89 5.84 10.21 -13.12
C GLY A 89 5.10 9.97 -11.81
N LYS A 90 3.95 9.27 -11.83
CA LYS A 90 3.26 8.81 -10.61
C LYS A 90 3.79 7.45 -10.17
N VAL A 91 3.89 7.25 -8.87
CA VAL A 91 4.41 6.02 -8.25
C VAL A 91 3.30 5.32 -7.48
N ALA A 92 3.30 3.99 -7.54
CA ALA A 92 2.47 3.15 -6.71
C ALA A 92 3.32 2.21 -5.85
N LEU A 93 3.07 2.19 -4.55
CA LEU A 93 3.66 1.27 -3.58
C LEU A 93 2.66 0.16 -3.24
N LEU A 94 2.92 -1.05 -3.69
CA LEU A 94 2.21 -2.26 -3.32
C LEU A 94 2.72 -2.79 -1.98
N ILE A 95 1.78 -3.10 -1.09
CA ILE A 95 2.00 -3.83 0.17
C ILE A 95 0.95 -4.93 0.23
N ALA A 96 1.35 -6.19 0.05
CA ALA A 96 0.41 -7.31 0.05
C ALA A 96 0.97 -8.51 0.81
N GLY A 97 0.24 -8.98 1.81
CA GLY A 97 0.54 -10.21 2.54
C GLY A 97 -0.42 -11.34 2.18
N TYR A 98 -0.03 -12.58 2.48
CA TYR A 98 -0.91 -13.75 2.28
C TYR A 98 -2.18 -13.63 3.13
N GLU A 99 -2.01 -13.34 4.43
CA GLU A 99 -3.11 -13.00 5.33
C GLU A 99 -3.12 -11.51 5.72
N ALA A 100 -4.22 -11.08 6.33
CA ALA A 100 -4.34 -9.73 6.89
C ALA A 100 -3.24 -9.44 7.95
N ALA A 101 -2.84 -10.46 8.72
CA ALA A 101 -1.76 -10.36 9.69
C ALA A 101 -0.40 -10.09 9.01
N ASP A 102 -0.12 -10.75 7.89
CA ASP A 102 1.12 -10.59 7.13
C ASP A 102 1.20 -9.19 6.51
N THR A 103 0.08 -8.70 5.98
CA THR A 103 -0.02 -7.35 5.42
C THR A 103 0.24 -6.29 6.49
N THR A 104 -0.28 -6.49 7.70
CA THR A 104 -0.05 -5.58 8.84
C THR A 104 1.42 -5.56 9.24
N LYS A 105 2.06 -6.74 9.30
CA LYS A 105 3.50 -6.85 9.59
C LYS A 105 4.35 -6.19 8.49
N ALA A 106 3.96 -6.33 7.22
CA ALA A 106 4.64 -5.67 6.10
C ALA A 106 4.51 -4.13 6.14
N ALA A 107 3.32 -3.61 6.41
CA ALA A 107 3.11 -2.18 6.60
C ALA A 107 3.95 -1.64 7.77
N THR A 108 3.98 -2.38 8.89
CA THR A 108 4.81 -2.06 10.07
C THR A 108 6.30 -2.07 9.73
N TYR A 109 6.75 -3.04 8.94
CA TYR A 109 8.13 -3.13 8.49
C TYR A 109 8.56 -1.88 7.72
N ILE A 110 7.77 -1.43 6.76
CA ILE A 110 8.06 -0.21 5.98
C ILE A 110 8.10 1.02 6.89
N LEU A 111 7.15 1.14 7.82
CA LEU A 111 7.10 2.28 8.75
C LEU A 111 8.38 2.40 9.57
N ASN A 112 8.95 1.28 10.00
CA ASN A 112 10.16 1.22 10.82
C ASN A 112 11.47 1.20 10.01
N ASN A 113 11.43 0.79 8.74
CA ASN A 113 12.62 0.55 7.92
C ASN A 113 12.59 1.28 6.58
N LYS A 114 12.05 2.50 6.54
CA LYS A 114 11.84 3.30 5.31
C LYS A 114 13.06 3.37 4.38
N ALA A 115 14.26 3.48 4.95
CA ALA A 115 15.51 3.58 4.21
C ALA A 115 15.99 2.23 3.61
N ALA A 116 15.51 1.10 4.12
CA ALA A 116 15.87 -0.23 3.65
C ALA A 116 14.93 -0.75 2.54
N VAL A 117 13.84 -0.03 2.26
CA VAL A 117 12.90 -0.37 1.19
C VAL A 117 13.46 0.20 -0.11
N ASP A 118 14.29 -0.60 -0.77
CA ASP A 118 14.78 -0.28 -2.10
C ASP A 118 13.68 -0.49 -3.16
N THR A 119 13.11 0.62 -3.61
CA THR A 119 12.08 0.68 -4.64
C THR A 119 12.61 0.44 -6.06
N THR A 120 13.93 0.29 -6.24
CA THR A 120 14.57 -0.03 -7.53
C THR A 120 14.69 -1.53 -7.78
N THR A 121 14.53 -2.35 -6.74
CA THR A 121 14.53 -3.81 -6.83
C THR A 121 13.15 -4.35 -7.21
N ALA A 122 13.12 -5.42 -8.03
CA ALA A 122 11.92 -5.93 -8.69
C ALA A 122 10.78 -6.34 -7.74
N ASN A 123 11.07 -6.77 -6.51
CA ASN A 123 10.14 -7.05 -5.40
C ASN A 123 10.94 -7.28 -4.11
N ILE A 124 10.51 -6.72 -2.98
CA ILE A 124 11.01 -7.10 -1.65
C ILE A 124 10.05 -8.13 -1.06
N LYS A 125 10.56 -9.33 -0.78
CA LYS A 125 9.82 -10.36 -0.07
C LYS A 125 10.12 -10.27 1.42
N LEU A 126 9.08 -10.32 2.23
CA LEU A 126 9.17 -10.38 3.68
C LEU A 126 8.73 -11.75 4.16
N ASP A 127 9.50 -12.32 5.08
CA ASP A 127 9.06 -13.40 5.95
C ASP A 127 8.26 -12.78 7.10
N THR A 128 7.01 -13.23 7.25
CA THR A 128 6.08 -12.78 8.28
C THR A 128 5.70 -13.89 9.26
N ALA A 129 6.39 -15.05 9.22
CA ALA A 129 6.18 -16.14 10.17
C ALA A 129 6.53 -15.72 11.60
N GLN A 130 7.49 -14.81 11.74
CA GLN A 130 7.93 -14.29 13.04
C GLN A 130 7.07 -13.13 13.54
N SER A 131 7.25 -12.74 14.81
CA SER A 131 6.53 -11.61 15.42
C SER A 131 6.83 -10.26 14.74
N VAL A 132 7.98 -10.16 14.07
CA VAL A 132 8.40 -9.00 13.28
C VAL A 132 8.74 -9.48 11.87
N ALA A 133 8.26 -8.79 10.85
CA ALA A 133 8.64 -9.13 9.48
C ALA A 133 10.11 -8.83 9.22
N THR A 134 10.77 -9.69 8.46
CA THR A 134 12.15 -9.53 8.02
C THR A 134 12.25 -9.78 6.53
N ILE A 135 13.27 -9.25 5.85
CA ILE A 135 13.52 -9.60 4.45
C ILE A 135 13.71 -11.11 4.36
N ALA A 136 12.91 -11.75 3.51
CA ALA A 136 13.03 -13.18 3.26
C ALA A 136 14.38 -13.42 2.57
N THR A 137 15.26 -14.18 3.21
CA THR A 137 16.48 -14.66 2.60
C THR A 137 16.10 -15.69 1.52
N ALA A 138 16.66 -15.55 0.33
CA ALA A 138 16.43 -16.47 -0.79
C ALA A 138 16.88 -17.90 -0.47
#